data_AF-A0AAD8A944-F1
#
_entry.id   AF-A0AAD8A944-F1
#
_cell.length_a   1.000
_cell.length_b   1.000
_cell.length_c   1.000
_cell.angle_alpha   90.00
_cell.angle_beta   90.00
_cell.angle_gamma   90.00
#
_symmetry.space_group_name_H-M   'P 1'
#
loop_
_entity.id
_entity.type
_entity.pdbx_description
1 polymer ?
#
loop_
_entity_poly.entity_id
_entity_poly.type
_entity_poly.pdbx_seq_one_letter_code
_entity_poly.pdbx_strand_id
1 'polypeptide(L)'
;MSMRLATILLGVVSIATGSRLPLVVFQHHHNHHHHLYDQQDDQEETTAPAIDNYYYHHPEEVRVLYQVGNSEDDLPECSPWAVCSKVDLYETPWVERQCRCPGRQTCASQVTSSDGHTITDKTRQFKLCEPVKKLPKCRYFRDITWTLVSGADNITEQIVHCHCPRGAVAYLIKRQAVQAQHGLLAYRYSFACSPQSRLRCQRKEPCRLFTVRKRQELLDEVNTNTLCQCPHGHSCPRHHSDAGVIVGKSYTEEAIKTYSGYCIS
;
A
#
# COMPACT_ATOMS: atom_id res chain seq x y z
N MET A 1 -65.20 -19.76 10.53
CA MET A 1 -63.91 -19.34 11.10
C MET A 1 -62.81 -20.12 10.42
N SER A 2 -62.01 -19.50 9.55
CA SER A 2 -60.83 -20.11 8.93
C SER A 2 -59.68 -19.11 9.06
N MET A 3 -58.75 -19.39 9.98
CA MET A 3 -57.52 -18.65 10.18
C MET A 3 -56.53 -19.02 9.06
N ARG A 4 -56.12 -18.05 8.24
CA ARG A 4 -54.98 -18.20 7.34
C ARG A 4 -53.72 -17.77 8.09
N LEU A 5 -52.84 -18.74 8.35
CA LEU A 5 -51.47 -18.51 8.82
C LEU A 5 -50.68 -17.79 7.72
N ALA A 6 -50.18 -16.60 8.01
CA ALA A 6 -49.21 -15.91 7.15
C ALA A 6 -47.80 -16.33 7.57
N THR A 7 -47.15 -17.15 6.74
CA THR A 7 -45.75 -17.55 6.92
C THR A 7 -44.85 -16.41 6.44
N ILE A 8 -44.24 -15.67 7.37
CA ILE A 8 -43.24 -14.66 7.05
C ILE A 8 -41.90 -15.37 6.82
N LEU A 9 -41.50 -15.47 5.55
CA LEU A 9 -40.16 -15.85 5.13
C LEU A 9 -39.20 -14.69 5.41
N LEU A 10 -38.49 -14.75 6.54
CA LEU A 10 -37.31 -13.92 6.79
C LEU A 10 -36.17 -14.42 5.89
N GLY A 11 -36.03 -13.79 4.72
CA GLY A 11 -34.86 -13.94 3.87
C GLY A 11 -33.65 -13.37 4.58
N VAL A 12 -32.74 -14.24 5.01
CA VAL A 12 -31.42 -13.84 5.50
C VAL A 12 -30.63 -13.30 4.32
N VAL A 13 -30.60 -11.97 4.18
CA VAL A 13 -29.67 -11.29 3.28
C VAL A 13 -28.27 -11.49 3.87
N SER A 14 -27.54 -12.47 3.36
CA SER A 14 -26.09 -12.53 3.57
C SER A 14 -25.48 -11.34 2.86
N ILE A 15 -25.23 -10.26 3.62
CA ILE A 15 -24.30 -9.23 3.21
C ILE A 15 -22.93 -9.91 3.22
N ALA A 16 -22.47 -10.34 2.05
CA ALA A 16 -21.09 -10.73 1.86
C ALA A 16 -20.24 -9.47 2.12
N THR A 17 -19.79 -9.31 3.37
CA THR A 17 -18.76 -8.36 3.74
C THR A 17 -17.49 -8.86 3.07
N GLY A 18 -17.25 -8.36 1.85
CA GLY A 18 -16.03 -8.69 1.10
C GLY A 18 -14.83 -8.42 2.00
N SER A 19 -14.02 -9.46 2.24
CA SER A 19 -12.80 -9.37 3.03
C SER A 19 -11.93 -8.26 2.42
N ARG A 20 -11.82 -7.11 3.08
CA ARG A 20 -11.03 -5.98 2.57
C ARG A 20 -9.56 -6.19 2.94
N LEU A 21 -8.94 -7.22 2.37
CA LEU A 21 -7.49 -7.36 2.42
C LEU A 21 -6.83 -6.06 1.95
N PRO A 22 -5.81 -5.55 2.68
CA PRO A 22 -5.07 -4.37 2.26
C PRO A 22 -4.48 -4.56 0.87
N LEU A 23 -4.53 -3.53 0.02
CA LEU A 23 -4.08 -3.65 -1.37
C LEU A 23 -2.59 -4.00 -1.51
N VAL A 24 -1.80 -3.67 -0.49
CA VAL A 24 -0.37 -4.05 -0.41
C VAL A 24 -0.16 -5.57 -0.28
N VAL A 25 -1.17 -6.31 0.18
CA VAL A 25 -1.16 -7.77 0.32
C VAL A 25 -1.65 -8.45 -0.97
N PHE A 26 -2.32 -7.71 -1.86
CA PHE A 26 -2.78 -8.24 -3.14
C PHE A 26 -1.57 -8.55 -4.03
N GLN A 27 -1.13 -9.81 -4.01
CA GLN A 27 -0.08 -10.31 -4.90
C GLN A 27 -0.72 -11.06 -6.07
N HIS A 28 -0.55 -10.53 -7.28
CA HIS A 28 -0.74 -11.33 -8.48
C HIS A 28 0.59 -12.00 -8.85
N HIS A 29 0.64 -13.34 -8.79
CA HIS A 29 1.74 -14.10 -9.38
C HIS A 29 1.71 -13.92 -10.91
N HIS A 30 2.54 -13.01 -11.42
CA HIS A 30 2.96 -13.09 -12.81
C HIS A 30 4.04 -14.16 -12.88
N ASN A 31 3.73 -15.29 -13.54
CA ASN A 31 4.75 -16.27 -13.92
C ASN A 31 5.67 -15.61 -14.97
N HIS A 32 6.72 -14.94 -14.51
CA HIS A 32 7.86 -14.60 -15.36
C HIS A 32 9.04 -15.49 -14.94
N HIS A 33 9.35 -16.46 -15.79
CA HIS A 33 10.61 -17.18 -15.77
C HIS A 33 11.74 -16.19 -16.06
N HIS A 34 12.37 -15.66 -15.00
CA HIS A 34 13.62 -14.91 -15.16
C HIS A 34 14.79 -15.89 -15.18
N HIS A 35 15.38 -16.07 -16.36
CA HIS A 35 16.72 -16.62 -16.50
C HIS A 35 17.72 -15.64 -15.87
N LEU A 36 18.39 -16.10 -14.81
CA LEU A 36 19.59 -15.48 -14.27
C LEU A 36 20.71 -15.54 -15.31
N TYR A 37 21.21 -14.38 -15.74
CA TYR A 37 22.56 -14.28 -16.30
C TYR A 37 23.31 -13.11 -15.68
N ASP A 38 24.62 -13.31 -15.72
CA ASP A 38 25.67 -12.82 -14.83
C ASP A 38 26.00 -11.32 -14.97
N GLN A 39 26.71 -10.88 -13.94
CA GLN A 39 27.15 -9.54 -13.56
C GLN A 39 28.20 -8.95 -14.51
N GLN A 40 28.14 -7.64 -14.78
CA GLN A 40 29.32 -6.83 -15.05
C GLN A 40 29.06 -5.36 -14.69
N ASP A 41 29.91 -4.86 -13.79
CA ASP A 41 29.97 -3.49 -13.29
C ASP A 41 30.46 -2.52 -14.35
N ASP A 42 29.83 -1.35 -14.45
CA ASP A 42 30.48 -0.11 -14.87
C ASP A 42 29.84 1.06 -14.12
N GLN A 43 30.68 1.75 -13.34
CA GLN A 43 30.37 3.01 -12.66
C GLN A 43 30.42 4.15 -13.68
N GLU A 44 29.33 4.87 -13.86
CA GLU A 44 29.41 6.23 -14.39
C GLU A 44 28.42 7.16 -13.68
N GLU A 45 29.00 8.18 -13.08
CA GLU A 45 28.37 9.22 -12.28
C GLU A 45 27.95 10.36 -13.21
N THR A 46 26.65 10.54 -13.42
CA THR A 46 26.12 11.74 -14.10
C THR A 46 24.99 12.36 -13.29
N THR A 47 25.32 13.51 -12.72
CA THR A 47 24.44 14.50 -12.11
C THR A 47 23.38 14.99 -13.11
N ALA A 48 22.10 14.70 -12.84
CA ALA A 48 20.98 15.31 -13.56
C ALA A 48 20.57 16.62 -12.86
N PRO A 49 20.29 17.72 -13.59
CA PRO A 49 19.92 19.00 -13.00
C PRO A 49 18.47 18.97 -12.51
N ALA A 50 18.25 19.54 -11.32
CA ALA A 50 16.94 19.80 -10.77
C ALA A 50 16.29 20.98 -11.51
N ILE A 51 15.14 20.73 -12.14
CA ILE A 51 14.25 21.79 -12.62
C ILE A 51 13.13 21.90 -11.59
N ASP A 52 13.27 22.88 -10.70
CA ASP A 52 12.24 23.32 -9.77
C ASP A 52 11.13 24.02 -10.55
N ASN A 53 9.97 23.36 -10.67
CA ASN A 53 8.75 23.99 -11.15
C ASN A 53 7.80 24.17 -9.95
N TYR A 54 7.98 25.28 -9.24
CA TYR A 54 7.10 25.72 -8.15
C TYR A 54 5.76 26.19 -8.71
N TYR A 55 4.81 25.27 -8.88
CA TYR A 55 3.40 25.62 -8.96
C TYR A 55 2.85 25.78 -7.53
N TYR A 56 2.58 27.02 -7.16
CA TYR A 56 1.79 27.38 -5.98
C TYR A 56 0.35 26.86 -6.16
N HIS A 57 0.10 25.62 -5.72
CA HIS A 57 -1.25 25.15 -5.44
C HIS A 57 -1.67 25.68 -4.06
N HIS A 58 -2.81 26.37 -4.02
CA HIS A 58 -3.55 26.58 -2.78
C HIS A 58 -3.76 25.23 -2.09
N PRO A 59 -3.65 25.14 -0.74
CA PRO A 59 -3.79 23.87 -0.05
C PRO A 59 -5.24 23.41 -0.16
N GLU A 60 -5.52 22.53 -1.12
CA GLU A 60 -6.68 21.65 -1.01
C GLU A 60 -6.57 20.96 0.35
N GLU A 61 -7.63 21.07 1.14
CA GLU A 61 -7.73 20.43 2.44
C GLU A 61 -7.55 18.92 2.23
N VAL A 62 -6.42 18.37 2.72
CA VAL A 62 -6.03 16.98 2.50
C VAL A 62 -7.15 16.08 3.03
N ARG A 63 -7.73 15.26 2.15
CA ARG A 63 -8.86 14.40 2.51
C ARG A 63 -8.45 13.40 3.59
N VAL A 64 -9.26 13.29 4.65
CA VAL A 64 -9.05 12.34 5.75
C VAL A 64 -10.12 11.25 5.71
N LEU A 65 -9.67 10.00 5.70
CA LEU A 65 -10.46 8.79 5.78
C LEU A 65 -10.12 8.02 7.06
N TYR A 66 -11.00 7.10 7.46
CA TYR A 66 -10.83 6.27 8.63
C TYR A 66 -10.87 4.79 8.21
N GLN A 67 -10.01 3.95 8.79
CA GLN A 67 -10.02 2.52 8.47
C GLN A 67 -11.33 1.84 8.90
N VAL A 68 -11.92 2.33 9.98
CA VAL A 68 -13.20 1.89 10.54
C VAL A 68 -13.98 3.12 10.99
N GLY A 69 -15.30 3.08 10.86
CA GLY A 69 -16.17 4.21 11.20
C GLY A 69 -15.95 5.43 10.30
N ASN A 70 -16.23 6.61 10.85
CA ASN A 70 -16.12 7.89 10.15
C ASN A 70 -15.53 9.02 11.03
N SER A 71 -15.00 8.70 12.21
CA SER A 71 -14.47 9.66 13.18
C SER A 71 -13.28 9.09 13.97
N GLU A 72 -12.55 9.96 14.68
CA GLU A 72 -11.46 9.53 15.59
C GLU A 72 -11.96 8.63 16.73
N ASP A 73 -13.19 8.83 17.20
CA ASP A 73 -13.76 8.07 18.32
C ASP A 73 -14.05 6.61 17.94
N ASP A 74 -14.22 6.32 16.65
CA ASP A 74 -14.39 4.97 16.12
C ASP A 74 -13.07 4.19 16.07
N LEU A 75 -11.92 4.87 16.17
CA LEU A 75 -10.62 4.25 16.03
C LEU A 75 -10.16 3.61 17.36
N PRO A 76 -9.51 2.44 17.28
CA PRO A 76 -8.87 1.82 18.44
C PRO A 76 -7.66 2.64 18.89
N GLU A 77 -7.18 2.36 20.11
CA GLU A 77 -5.87 2.86 20.56
C GLU A 77 -4.74 2.08 19.86
N CYS A 78 -3.66 2.78 19.50
CA CYS A 78 -2.52 2.16 18.84
C CYS A 78 -1.70 1.28 19.80
N SER A 79 -1.36 0.06 19.36
CA SER A 79 -0.26 -0.71 19.96
C SER A 79 1.09 0.00 19.75
N PRO A 80 2.14 -0.35 20.55
CA PRO A 80 3.47 0.18 20.34
C PRO A 80 3.99 -0.06 18.92
N TRP A 81 4.56 0.96 18.30
CA TRP A 81 5.06 0.94 16.92
C TRP A 81 4.01 0.63 15.84
N ALA A 82 2.72 0.75 16.17
CA ALA A 82 1.65 0.62 15.19
C ALA A 82 1.63 1.86 14.29
N VAL A 83 1.41 1.64 12.99
CA VAL A 83 1.15 2.71 12.03
C VAL A 83 -0.16 3.36 12.40
N CYS A 84 -0.10 4.61 12.84
CA CYS A 84 -1.27 5.36 13.29
C CYS A 84 -1.99 6.05 12.13
N SER A 85 -1.29 6.46 11.08
CA SER A 85 -1.87 6.98 9.82
C SER A 85 -1.10 6.48 8.61
N LYS A 86 -1.80 6.35 7.48
CA LYS A 86 -1.21 6.15 6.16
C LYS A 86 -1.47 7.40 5.33
N VAL A 87 -0.44 7.98 4.73
CA VAL A 87 -0.59 9.06 3.74
C VAL A 87 -0.28 8.49 2.38
N ASP A 88 -1.24 8.56 1.47
CA ASP A 88 -1.05 8.15 0.07
C ASP A 88 -0.72 9.38 -0.78
N LEU A 89 0.31 9.25 -1.62
CA LEU A 89 0.87 10.30 -2.46
C LEU A 89 0.84 9.93 -3.93
N TYR A 90 0.06 8.91 -4.30
CA TYR A 90 -0.03 8.46 -5.69
C TYR A 90 -0.65 9.52 -6.62
N GLU A 91 -1.68 10.21 -6.13
CA GLU A 91 -2.39 11.30 -6.82
C GLU A 91 -2.54 12.48 -5.84
N THR A 92 -3.71 13.13 -5.78
CA THR A 92 -4.02 14.13 -4.75
C THR A 92 -3.85 13.49 -3.37
N PRO A 93 -2.97 14.04 -2.50
CA PRO A 93 -2.68 13.42 -1.22
C PRO A 93 -3.94 13.24 -0.35
N TRP A 94 -3.99 12.11 0.34
CA TRP A 94 -5.03 11.82 1.32
C TRP A 94 -4.47 10.99 2.48
N VAL A 95 -5.14 11.07 3.63
CA VAL A 95 -4.74 10.42 4.87
C VAL A 95 -5.78 9.38 5.25
N GLU A 96 -5.34 8.17 5.58
CA GLU A 96 -6.15 7.14 6.23
C GLU A 96 -5.73 6.99 7.69
N ARG A 97 -6.61 7.38 8.62
CA ARG A 97 -6.43 7.18 10.05
C ARG A 97 -6.64 5.72 10.42
N GLN A 98 -5.68 5.15 11.15
CA GLN A 98 -5.70 3.75 11.57
C GLN A 98 -6.08 3.64 13.06
N CYS A 99 -5.40 4.39 13.94
CA CYS A 99 -5.61 4.32 15.37
C CYS A 99 -5.29 5.66 16.06
N ARG A 100 -5.72 5.79 17.32
CA ARG A 100 -5.40 6.93 18.19
C ARG A 100 -4.14 6.65 18.99
N CYS A 101 -3.18 7.57 18.96
CA CYS A 101 -1.96 7.40 19.76
C CYS A 101 -2.28 7.50 21.26
N PRO A 102 -1.66 6.66 22.10
CA PRO A 102 -1.91 6.68 23.54
C PRO A 102 -1.47 7.99 24.18
N GLY A 103 -2.07 8.33 25.34
CA GLY A 103 -1.67 9.51 26.12
C GLY A 103 -2.07 10.86 25.51
N ARG A 104 -3.15 10.91 24.72
CA ARG A 104 -3.66 12.11 24.02
C ARG A 104 -2.66 12.72 23.03
N GLN A 105 -1.68 11.95 22.57
CA GLN A 105 -0.82 12.38 21.47
C GLN A 105 -1.61 12.33 20.16
N THR A 106 -1.45 13.35 19.32
CA THR A 106 -2.06 13.36 17.99
C THR A 106 -1.13 12.65 17.03
N CYS A 107 -1.65 11.67 16.28
CA CYS A 107 -0.89 11.02 15.22
C CYS A 107 -0.53 12.05 14.14
N ALA A 108 0.72 12.03 13.66
CA ALA A 108 1.12 12.87 12.54
C ALA A 108 0.26 12.60 11.29
N SER A 109 -0.16 13.66 10.62
CA SER A 109 -1.00 13.61 9.41
C SER A 109 -0.46 14.49 8.27
N GLN A 110 0.70 15.12 8.46
CA GLN A 110 1.32 15.98 7.45
C GLN A 110 1.77 15.15 6.23
N VAL A 111 1.64 15.74 5.05
CA VAL A 111 2.10 15.16 3.77
C VAL A 111 3.63 15.07 3.69
N THR A 112 4.34 15.86 4.49
CA THR A 112 5.81 15.84 4.57
C THR A 112 6.31 14.64 5.37
N SER A 113 7.50 14.14 5.04
CA SER A 113 8.13 13.01 5.72
C SER A 113 9.19 13.40 6.76
N SER A 114 9.46 14.69 6.93
CA SER A 114 10.55 15.21 7.78
C SER A 114 10.18 15.40 9.25
N ASP A 115 9.03 14.86 9.68
CA ASP A 115 8.49 15.01 11.04
C ASP A 115 9.14 14.08 12.09
N GLY A 116 10.08 13.23 11.67
CA GLY A 116 10.75 12.25 12.54
C GLY A 116 9.86 11.07 12.99
N HIS A 117 8.63 11.00 12.48
CA HIS A 117 7.60 10.00 12.79
C HIS A 117 7.14 9.24 11.53
N THR A 118 7.83 9.43 10.41
CA THR A 118 7.46 8.88 9.10
C THR A 118 8.42 7.81 8.60
N ILE A 119 7.87 6.72 8.07
CA ILE A 119 8.54 5.75 7.21
C ILE A 119 7.93 5.84 5.81
N THR A 120 8.76 5.95 4.77
CA THR A 120 8.29 6.01 3.38
C THR A 120 8.57 4.69 2.67
N ASP A 121 7.59 4.18 1.95
CA ASP A 121 7.73 3.05 1.03
C ASP A 121 6.89 3.33 -0.22
N LYS A 122 7.52 3.32 -1.39
CA LYS A 122 6.89 3.63 -2.68
C LYS A 122 6.14 4.98 -2.64
N THR A 123 4.82 4.97 -2.86
CA THR A 123 3.93 6.14 -2.88
C THR A 123 3.24 6.38 -1.55
N ARG A 124 3.64 5.68 -0.47
CA ARG A 124 3.01 5.77 0.84
C ARG A 124 3.96 6.26 1.91
N GLN A 125 3.42 7.01 2.84
CA GLN A 125 4.04 7.32 4.11
C GLN A 125 3.26 6.66 5.24
N PHE A 126 3.99 5.97 6.11
CA PHE A 126 3.48 5.35 7.32
C PHE A 126 3.89 6.21 8.52
N LYS A 127 2.89 6.75 9.22
CA LYS A 127 3.08 7.62 10.38
C LYS A 127 3.01 6.76 11.64
N LEU A 128 3.93 7.01 12.57
CA LEU A 128 4.04 6.33 13.86
C LEU A 128 3.78 7.30 15.01
N CYS A 129 3.32 6.77 16.14
CA CYS A 129 3.20 7.56 17.37
C CYS A 129 4.58 7.87 17.97
N GLU A 130 5.50 6.91 17.85
CA GLU A 130 6.86 7.02 18.37
C GLU A 130 7.87 7.52 17.31
N PRO A 131 8.97 8.19 17.73
CA PRO A 131 10.00 8.64 16.80
C PRO A 131 10.70 7.47 16.08
N VAL A 132 10.76 7.53 14.75
CA VAL A 132 11.30 6.43 13.91
C VAL A 132 12.79 6.18 14.12
N LYS A 133 13.52 7.18 14.61
CA LYS A 133 14.95 7.08 14.93
C LYS A 133 15.29 6.03 16.00
N LYS A 134 14.29 5.60 16.77
CA LYS A 134 14.44 4.57 17.81
C LYS A 134 14.34 3.16 17.23
N LEU A 135 13.82 3.00 16.01
CA LEU A 135 13.77 1.71 15.33
C LEU A 135 15.15 1.34 14.79
N PRO A 136 15.56 0.06 14.86
CA PRO A 136 16.79 -0.40 14.23
C PRO A 136 16.66 -0.39 12.70
N LYS A 137 17.81 -0.45 12.02
CA LYS A 137 17.89 -0.66 10.57
C LYS A 137 17.67 -2.13 10.24
N CYS A 138 16.78 -2.42 9.29
CA CYS A 138 16.59 -3.78 8.80
C CYS A 138 17.77 -4.25 7.93
N ARG A 139 18.15 -5.52 8.07
CA ARG A 139 19.06 -6.20 7.15
C ARG A 139 18.24 -6.79 6.01
N TYR A 140 18.68 -6.57 4.76
CA TYR A 140 17.99 -7.02 3.56
C TYR A 140 17.63 -8.51 3.62
N PHE A 141 16.45 -8.85 3.13
CA PHE A 141 15.89 -10.21 2.97
C PHE A 141 15.70 -11.04 4.25
N ARG A 142 16.34 -10.68 5.36
CA ARG A 142 16.29 -11.44 6.62
C ARG A 142 15.32 -10.84 7.63
N ASP A 143 15.45 -9.53 7.89
CA ASP A 143 14.70 -8.90 8.97
C ASP A 143 13.31 -8.49 8.47
N ILE A 144 12.31 -8.67 9.32
CA ILE A 144 10.94 -8.25 9.04
C ILE A 144 10.82 -6.76 9.37
N THR A 145 10.53 -5.92 8.37
CA THR A 145 10.35 -4.47 8.58
C THR A 145 9.03 -4.17 9.27
N TRP A 146 7.95 -4.82 8.86
CA TRP A 146 6.66 -4.71 9.52
C TRP A 146 5.82 -5.98 9.33
N THR A 147 4.85 -6.13 10.22
CA THR A 147 3.81 -7.14 10.11
C THR A 147 2.46 -6.47 9.99
N LEU A 148 1.61 -6.98 9.10
CA LEU A 148 0.22 -6.58 8.99
C LEU A 148 -0.66 -7.73 9.43
N VAL A 149 -1.56 -7.48 10.37
CA VAL A 149 -2.62 -8.41 10.77
C VAL A 149 -3.96 -7.82 10.36
N SER A 150 -4.75 -8.60 9.65
CA SER A 150 -6.15 -8.26 9.38
C SER A 150 -7.03 -9.09 10.30
N GLY A 151 -7.73 -8.42 11.21
CA GLY A 151 -8.72 -9.03 12.09
C GLY A 151 -10.04 -9.33 11.37
N ALA A 152 -10.91 -10.09 12.01
CA ALA A 152 -12.26 -10.40 11.51
C ALA A 152 -13.23 -9.21 11.65
N ASP A 153 -12.86 -8.22 12.46
CA ASP A 153 -13.55 -6.95 12.72
C ASP A 153 -13.28 -5.87 11.65
N ASN A 154 -12.64 -6.24 10.53
CA ASN A 154 -12.19 -5.33 9.47
C ASN A 154 -11.16 -4.29 9.91
N ILE A 155 -10.60 -4.43 11.11
CA ILE A 155 -9.51 -3.60 11.58
C ILE A 155 -8.19 -4.24 11.14
N THR A 156 -7.32 -3.41 10.57
CA THR A 156 -5.98 -3.80 10.19
C THR A 156 -4.98 -3.13 11.11
N GLU A 157 -4.05 -3.93 11.62
CA GLU A 157 -2.96 -3.44 12.46
C GLU A 157 -1.64 -3.70 11.74
N GLN A 158 -0.86 -2.64 11.51
CA GLN A 158 0.47 -2.71 10.94
C GLN A 158 1.49 -2.29 11.99
N ILE A 159 2.29 -3.23 12.46
CA ILE A 159 3.34 -2.99 13.47
C ILE A 159 4.70 -2.95 12.79
N VAL A 160 5.45 -1.88 13.01
CA VAL A 160 6.80 -1.72 12.48
C VAL A 160 7.83 -2.24 13.48
N HIS A 161 8.78 -3.05 13.00
CA HIS A 161 9.83 -3.66 13.82
C HIS A 161 11.21 -3.05 13.55
N CYS A 162 11.47 -2.65 12.31
CA CYS A 162 12.68 -1.98 11.89
C CYS A 162 12.40 -1.17 10.63
N HIS A 163 13.26 -0.20 10.32
CA HIS A 163 13.10 0.60 9.11
C HIS A 163 14.10 0.18 8.03
N CYS A 164 13.63 0.09 6.79
CA CYS A 164 14.44 -0.35 5.67
C CYS A 164 15.63 0.61 5.40
N PRO A 165 16.73 0.10 4.82
CA PRO A 165 17.81 0.94 4.30
C PRO A 165 17.30 1.90 3.21
N ARG A 166 18.04 2.99 2.97
CA ARG A 166 17.66 4.00 1.97
C ARG A 166 17.62 3.39 0.57
N GLY A 167 16.56 3.66 -0.20
CA GLY A 167 16.38 3.10 -1.55
C GLY A 167 15.95 1.63 -1.58
N ALA A 168 15.62 1.05 -0.43
CA ALA A 168 14.98 -0.26 -0.35
C ALA A 168 13.47 -0.14 -0.58
N VAL A 169 12.86 -1.25 -0.97
CA VAL A 169 11.40 -1.41 -1.09
C VAL A 169 10.97 -2.59 -0.22
N ALA A 170 9.83 -2.45 0.46
CA ALA A 170 9.25 -3.55 1.22
C ALA A 170 8.50 -4.54 0.31
N TYR A 171 8.60 -5.84 0.63
CA TYR A 171 7.89 -6.91 -0.08
C TYR A 171 7.39 -7.98 0.88
N LEU A 172 6.26 -8.60 0.54
CA LEU A 172 5.67 -9.68 1.34
C LEU A 172 6.54 -10.94 1.24
N ILE A 173 7.03 -11.44 2.38
CA ILE A 173 7.83 -12.66 2.46
C ILE A 173 7.08 -13.86 3.04
N LYS A 174 6.05 -13.61 3.84
CA LYS A 174 5.37 -14.68 4.57
C LYS A 174 3.92 -14.31 4.88
N ARG A 175 3.02 -15.26 4.67
CA ARG A 175 1.65 -15.26 5.18
C ARG A 175 1.50 -16.39 6.18
N GLN A 176 0.95 -16.11 7.34
CA GLN A 176 0.72 -17.10 8.39
C GLN A 176 -0.68 -16.92 8.99
N ALA A 177 -1.43 -18.01 9.12
CA ALA A 177 -2.68 -17.99 9.87
C ALA A 177 -2.38 -17.83 11.37
N VAL A 178 -3.11 -16.94 12.02
CA VAL A 178 -3.05 -16.67 13.45
C VAL A 178 -4.44 -16.79 14.04
N GLN A 179 -4.57 -17.37 15.23
CA GLN A 179 -5.85 -17.36 15.92
C GLN A 179 -6.07 -15.97 16.51
N ALA A 180 -7.16 -15.33 16.09
CA ALA A 180 -7.64 -14.09 16.70
C ALA A 180 -8.45 -14.40 17.96
N GLN A 181 -8.85 -13.34 18.68
CA GLN A 181 -9.77 -13.47 19.80
C GLN A 181 -11.06 -14.18 19.35
N HIS A 182 -11.64 -15.01 20.23
CA HIS A 182 -12.83 -15.83 19.97
C HIS A 182 -12.67 -16.95 18.92
N GLY A 183 -11.44 -17.39 18.64
CA GLY A 183 -11.19 -18.54 17.75
C GLY A 183 -11.40 -18.24 16.27
N LEU A 184 -11.59 -16.97 15.90
CA LEU A 184 -11.66 -16.54 14.51
C LEU A 184 -10.28 -16.62 13.86
N LEU A 185 -10.25 -17.00 12.59
CA LEU A 185 -9.02 -17.10 11.82
C LEU A 185 -8.61 -15.72 11.29
N ALA A 186 -7.45 -15.23 11.69
CA ALA A 186 -6.82 -14.04 11.12
C ALA A 186 -5.56 -14.41 10.35
N TYR A 187 -5.07 -13.50 9.51
CA TYR A 187 -3.83 -13.68 8.78
C TYR A 187 -2.82 -12.60 9.15
N ARG A 188 -1.58 -13.04 9.43
CA ARG A 188 -0.41 -12.20 9.60
C ARG A 188 0.43 -12.24 8.33
N TYR A 189 0.71 -11.06 7.80
CA TYR A 189 1.52 -10.82 6.62
C TYR A 189 2.83 -10.16 7.06
N SER A 190 3.97 -10.77 6.75
CA SER A 190 5.30 -10.27 7.15
C SER A 190 6.03 -9.72 5.94
N PHE A 191 6.58 -8.52 6.06
CA PHE A 191 7.28 -7.84 5.00
C PHE A 191 8.77 -7.70 5.33
N ALA A 192 9.63 -7.90 4.34
CA ALA A 192 11.08 -7.64 4.45
C ALA A 192 11.50 -6.55 3.47
N CYS A 193 12.74 -6.10 3.59
CA CYS A 193 13.32 -5.10 2.70
C CYS A 193 14.11 -5.77 1.58
N SER A 194 13.92 -5.31 0.35
CA SER A 194 14.76 -5.63 -0.82
C SER A 194 15.45 -4.37 -1.32
N PRO A 195 16.71 -4.44 -1.78
CA PRO A 195 17.30 -3.36 -2.57
C PRO A 195 16.52 -3.21 -3.87
N GLN A 196 16.41 -1.98 -4.38
CA GLN A 196 15.82 -1.74 -5.69
C GLN A 196 16.87 -1.98 -6.77
N SER A 197 16.74 -3.08 -7.52
CA SER A 197 17.62 -3.38 -8.66
C SER A 197 17.24 -2.54 -9.87
N ARG A 198 18.25 -2.17 -10.68
CA ARG A 198 18.06 -1.46 -11.95
C ARG A 198 18.07 -2.45 -13.11
N LEU A 199 16.97 -3.20 -13.25
CA LEU A 199 16.77 -4.08 -14.39
C LEU A 199 16.38 -3.25 -15.62
N ARG A 200 17.01 -3.51 -16.78
CA ARG A 200 16.61 -2.88 -18.05
C ARG A 200 15.42 -3.63 -18.64
N CYS A 201 14.48 -2.89 -19.23
CA CYS A 201 13.32 -3.51 -19.84
C CYS A 201 13.68 -4.30 -21.10
N GLN A 202 13.18 -5.52 -21.22
CA GLN A 202 13.06 -6.27 -22.46
C GLN A 202 12.09 -5.57 -23.42
N ARG A 203 12.26 -5.86 -24.71
CA ARG A 203 11.43 -5.24 -25.75
C ARG A 203 9.96 -5.58 -25.55
N LYS A 204 9.11 -4.55 -25.45
CA LYS A 204 7.64 -4.64 -25.27
C LYS A 204 7.19 -5.30 -23.95
N GLU A 205 8.07 -5.49 -22.98
CA GLU A 205 7.63 -5.91 -21.65
C GLU A 205 7.04 -4.72 -20.86
N PRO A 206 6.12 -4.96 -19.91
CA PRO A 206 5.62 -3.89 -19.06
C PRO A 206 6.73 -3.39 -18.13
N CYS A 207 6.84 -2.07 -17.98
CA CYS A 207 7.81 -1.43 -17.10
C CYS A 207 7.25 -1.15 -15.70
N ARG A 208 5.92 -1.10 -15.55
CA ARG A 208 5.24 -0.88 -14.28
C ARG A 208 3.87 -1.54 -14.27
N LEU A 209 3.51 -2.13 -13.14
CA LEU A 209 2.17 -2.64 -12.86
C LEU A 209 1.46 -1.71 -11.88
N PHE A 210 0.16 -1.54 -12.08
CA PHE A 210 -0.73 -0.84 -11.16
C PHE A 210 -1.84 -1.78 -10.72
N THR A 211 -2.14 -1.77 -9.43
CA THR A 211 -3.34 -2.39 -8.86
C THR A 211 -4.15 -1.27 -8.24
N VAL A 212 -5.34 -1.04 -8.76
CA VAL A 212 -6.22 0.09 -8.43
C VAL A 212 -7.46 -0.46 -7.77
N ARG A 213 -7.77 0.02 -6.57
CA ARG A 213 -9.00 -0.30 -5.85
C ARG A 213 -9.84 0.96 -5.70
N LYS A 214 -11.06 0.92 -6.22
CA LYS A 214 -12.00 2.04 -6.07
C LYS A 214 -12.55 2.05 -4.65
N ARG A 215 -12.21 3.06 -3.84
CA ARG A 215 -12.64 3.19 -2.44
C ARG A 215 -13.95 3.98 -2.32
N GLN A 216 -13.95 5.17 -2.90
CA GLN A 216 -15.10 6.09 -2.99
C GLN A 216 -15.23 6.55 -4.45
N GLU A 217 -16.30 7.26 -4.81
CA GLU A 217 -16.52 7.68 -6.19
C GLU A 217 -15.36 8.50 -6.78
N LEU A 218 -14.64 9.24 -5.92
CA LEU A 218 -13.57 10.17 -6.26
C LEU A 218 -12.21 9.81 -5.63
N LEU A 219 -11.99 8.55 -5.22
CA LEU A 219 -10.72 8.16 -4.61
C LEU A 219 -10.37 6.70 -4.93
N ASP A 220 -9.20 6.56 -5.55
CA ASP A 220 -8.59 5.28 -5.86
C ASP A 220 -7.42 5.00 -4.92
N GLU A 221 -7.45 3.84 -4.26
CA GLU A 221 -6.30 3.31 -3.55
C GLU A 221 -5.43 2.55 -4.57
N VAL A 222 -4.18 2.97 -4.76
CA VAL A 222 -3.32 2.41 -5.82
C VAL A 222 -2.03 1.82 -5.26
N ASN A 223 -1.70 0.60 -5.67
CA ASN A 223 -0.40 -0.02 -5.43
C ASN A 223 0.38 -0.08 -6.74
N THR A 224 1.64 0.36 -6.71
CA THR A 224 2.51 0.37 -7.89
C THR A 224 3.67 -0.60 -7.72
N ASN A 225 4.06 -1.25 -8.81
CA ASN A 225 5.24 -2.10 -8.86
C ASN A 225 6.06 -1.77 -10.11
N THR A 226 7.23 -1.16 -9.92
CA THR A 226 8.16 -0.88 -11.03
C THR A 226 8.95 -2.15 -11.32
N LEU A 227 8.90 -2.62 -12.55
CA LEU A 227 9.51 -3.88 -12.97
C LEU A 227 10.91 -3.68 -13.53
N CYS A 228 11.08 -2.64 -14.34
CA CYS A 228 12.33 -2.37 -15.06
C CYS A 228 12.44 -0.89 -15.47
N GLN A 229 13.61 -0.50 -15.96
CA GLN A 229 13.94 0.82 -16.49
C GLN A 229 13.87 0.81 -18.01
N CYS A 230 13.10 1.73 -18.56
CA CYS A 230 12.96 1.89 -20.00
C CYS A 230 14.29 2.26 -20.68
N PRO A 231 14.50 1.86 -21.95
CA PRO A 231 15.68 2.24 -22.71
C PRO A 231 15.74 3.76 -22.95
N HIS A 232 16.90 4.24 -23.41
CA HIS A 232 17.10 5.65 -23.72
C HIS A 232 16.01 6.19 -24.67
N GLY A 233 15.57 7.43 -24.41
CA GLY A 233 14.49 8.08 -25.17
C GLY A 233 13.10 7.50 -24.93
N HIS A 234 12.93 6.63 -23.92
CA HIS A 234 11.62 6.13 -23.50
C HIS A 234 11.40 6.38 -22.02
N SER A 235 10.14 6.56 -21.63
CA SER A 235 9.71 6.76 -20.25
C SER A 235 8.68 5.70 -19.84
N CYS A 236 8.69 5.36 -18.55
CA CYS A 236 7.70 4.47 -17.98
C CYS A 236 6.53 5.27 -17.40
N PRO A 237 5.27 4.97 -17.76
CA PRO A 237 4.09 5.63 -17.23
C PRO A 237 4.07 5.72 -15.69
N ARG A 238 3.68 6.87 -15.14
CA ARG A 238 3.66 7.13 -13.68
C ARG A 238 2.27 6.95 -13.08
N HIS A 239 1.23 7.18 -13.88
CA HIS A 239 -0.15 7.03 -13.50
C HIS A 239 -0.84 5.94 -14.32
N HIS A 240 -1.90 5.35 -13.79
CA HIS A 240 -2.62 4.24 -14.41
C HIS A 240 -3.56 4.68 -15.55
N SER A 241 -3.75 6.00 -15.70
CA SER A 241 -4.47 6.62 -16.82
C SER A 241 -3.54 7.26 -17.86
N ASP A 242 -2.22 7.17 -17.68
CA ASP A 242 -1.24 7.70 -18.63
C ASP A 242 -1.30 6.96 -19.97
N ALA A 243 -0.79 7.62 -21.02
CA ALA A 243 -0.55 6.97 -22.30
C ALA A 243 0.38 5.75 -22.15
N GLY A 244 0.15 4.70 -22.95
CA GLY A 244 0.93 3.47 -22.88
C GLY A 244 0.54 2.53 -21.73
N VAL A 245 -0.51 2.84 -20.97
CA VAL A 245 -1.09 1.94 -19.97
C VAL A 245 -2.26 1.15 -20.55
N ILE A 246 -2.23 -0.16 -20.36
CA ILE A 246 -3.26 -1.10 -20.82
C ILE A 246 -4.00 -1.67 -19.61
N VAL A 247 -5.33 -1.68 -19.69
CA VAL A 247 -6.20 -2.28 -18.66
C VAL A 247 -6.06 -3.80 -18.69
N GLY A 248 -5.81 -4.39 -17.54
CA GLY A 248 -5.73 -5.83 -17.32
C GLY A 248 -7.04 -6.42 -16.78
N LYS A 249 -6.92 -7.37 -15.85
CA LYS A 249 -8.05 -8.04 -15.22
C LYS A 249 -8.78 -7.14 -14.23
N SER A 250 -10.09 -7.32 -14.14
CA SER A 250 -10.98 -6.73 -13.15
C SER A 250 -11.48 -7.80 -12.18
N TYR A 251 -11.32 -7.56 -10.88
CA TYR A 251 -11.79 -8.40 -9.78
C TYR A 251 -12.97 -7.69 -9.13
N THR A 252 -14.18 -7.99 -9.63
CA THR A 252 -15.41 -7.25 -9.31
C THR A 252 -15.81 -7.39 -7.85
N GLU A 253 -15.55 -8.54 -7.23
CA GLU A 253 -15.87 -8.81 -5.81
C GLU A 253 -15.10 -7.89 -4.85
N GLU A 254 -13.90 -7.44 -5.24
CA GLU A 254 -13.01 -6.61 -4.40
C GLU A 254 -12.95 -5.15 -4.86
N ALA A 255 -13.64 -4.80 -5.96
CA ALA A 255 -13.55 -3.54 -6.69
C ALA A 255 -12.12 -3.18 -7.11
N ILE A 256 -11.33 -4.21 -7.52
CA ILE A 256 -9.93 -4.07 -7.91
C ILE A 256 -9.79 -4.22 -9.43
N LYS A 257 -8.95 -3.38 -10.05
CA LYS A 257 -8.51 -3.51 -11.44
C LYS A 257 -6.99 -3.47 -11.52
N THR A 258 -6.44 -4.22 -12.46
CA THR A 258 -4.99 -4.23 -12.74
C THR A 258 -4.71 -3.49 -14.04
N TYR A 259 -3.54 -2.84 -14.13
CA TYR A 259 -3.09 -2.13 -15.31
C TYR A 259 -1.60 -2.39 -15.53
N SER A 260 -1.18 -2.39 -16.80
CA SER A 260 0.20 -2.61 -17.22
C SER A 260 0.68 -1.41 -18.03
N GLY A 261 1.68 -0.69 -17.53
CA GLY A 261 2.35 0.40 -18.23
C GLY A 261 3.53 -0.11 -19.05
N TYR A 262 3.63 0.35 -20.29
CA TYR A 262 4.70 0.00 -21.21
C TYR A 262 5.57 1.23 -21.52
N CYS A 263 6.83 0.99 -21.88
CA CYS A 263 7.73 2.07 -22.27
C CYS A 263 7.20 2.82 -23.49
N ILE A 264 7.05 4.14 -23.36
CA ILE A 264 6.62 5.05 -24.43
C ILE A 264 7.75 6.04 -24.75
N SER A 265 7.84 6.44 -26.02
CA SER A 265 8.76 7.49 -26.49
C SER A 265 8.27 8.88 -26.13
#